data_AF-A0A2E8UH06-F1
#
_entry.id   AF-A0A2E8UH06-F1
#
_cell.length_a   1.000
_cell.length_b   1.000
_cell.length_c   1.000
_cell.angle_alpha   90.00
_cell.angle_beta   90.00
_cell.angle_gamma   90.00
#
_symmetry.space_group_name_H-M   'P 1'
#
loop_
_entity.id
_entity.type
_entity.pdbx_description
1 polymer ?
#
loop_
_entity_poly.entity_id
_entity_poly.type
_entity_poly.pdbx_seq_one_letter_code
_entity_poly.pdbx_strand_id
1 'polypeptide(L)'
;MKFWFSIVDDTDDATLENIKPVYDFLYSKGILITKTVWVYPPRDKPSSGDSLQRPEYLEFIRDLHRKGFEIALHNVGSGDYTREEILRGVEEFKEKLGFYPRMHINHSYNKDSIYGGVKRFNWPFNKVVKALYSQYAGKFEGEVEGSPYFWGDVHKKLITYNRNHEFLGLNTLSIDPLTPYIDPKRSDYANHWFSSSFAPNQLVFNHLLSRKNIDKLAQKGGTSIVFTHFGYFVKDGELDAGFVDAINYLTSKKGGNYLPVSQLLDSRAEQRRQRGEPPYPTMSRLRKFRLELIHLLTRVYFRKFNRLDDYAFKNLDKDMFVE
;
A
#
# COMPACT_ATOMS: atom_id res chain seq x y z
N MET A 1 -18.80 -12.42 15.68
CA MET A 1 -18.02 -11.17 15.90
C MET A 1 -17.77 -10.53 14.55
N LYS A 2 -17.69 -9.20 14.46
CA LYS A 2 -17.34 -8.51 13.20
C LYS A 2 -15.82 -8.43 13.08
N PHE A 3 -15.28 -8.62 11.88
CA PHE A 3 -13.88 -8.38 11.55
C PHE A 3 -13.78 -7.57 10.26
N TRP A 4 -12.64 -6.94 10.01
CA TRP A 4 -12.41 -6.05 8.87
C TRP A 4 -11.20 -6.50 8.06
N PHE A 5 -11.32 -6.42 6.75
CA PHE A 5 -10.24 -6.76 5.84
C PHE A 5 -10.24 -5.80 4.65
N SER A 6 -9.05 -5.34 4.28
CA SER A 6 -8.83 -4.52 3.09
C SER A 6 -7.46 -4.80 2.51
N ILE A 7 -7.28 -4.42 1.24
CA ILE A 7 -6.03 -4.53 0.51
C ILE A 7 -5.68 -3.15 -0.05
N VAL A 8 -4.40 -2.82 -0.07
CA VAL A 8 -3.80 -1.83 -0.96
C VAL A 8 -3.05 -2.61 -2.03
N ASP A 9 -3.49 -2.46 -3.27
CA ASP A 9 -2.82 -3.00 -4.46
C ASP A 9 -1.90 -1.93 -5.03
N ASP A 10 -0.59 -2.21 -4.98
CA ASP A 10 0.45 -1.41 -5.63
C ASP A 10 0.32 -1.50 -7.16
N THR A 11 0.74 -0.48 -7.88
CA THR A 11 0.63 -0.40 -9.34
C THR A 11 1.86 -0.93 -10.07
N ASP A 12 2.96 -1.19 -9.37
CA ASP A 12 4.13 -1.84 -9.96
C ASP A 12 3.74 -3.17 -10.61
N ASP A 13 4.17 -3.34 -11.87
CA ASP A 13 3.95 -4.51 -12.71
C ASP A 13 2.47 -4.87 -12.97
N ALA A 14 1.56 -3.94 -12.65
CA ALA A 14 0.13 -4.08 -12.89
C ALA A 14 -0.23 -3.60 -14.30
N THR A 15 -0.74 -4.49 -15.15
CA THR A 15 -1.35 -4.16 -16.44
C THR A 15 -2.84 -4.47 -16.40
N LEU A 16 -3.61 -3.89 -17.31
CA LEU A 16 -5.03 -4.21 -17.47
C LEU A 16 -5.26 -5.73 -17.56
N GLU A 17 -4.43 -6.42 -18.33
CA GLU A 17 -4.55 -7.84 -18.61
C GLU A 17 -4.35 -8.71 -17.37
N ASN A 18 -3.37 -8.37 -16.52
CA ASN A 18 -3.03 -9.21 -15.36
C ASN A 18 -3.83 -8.85 -14.10
N ILE A 19 -4.39 -7.63 -13.99
CA ILE A 19 -5.18 -7.28 -12.81
C ILE A 19 -6.68 -7.42 -13.03
N LYS A 20 -7.20 -7.28 -14.26
CA LYS A 20 -8.65 -7.35 -14.49
C LYS A 20 -9.29 -8.64 -13.93
N PRO A 21 -8.72 -9.85 -14.12
CA PRO A 21 -9.27 -11.07 -13.53
C PRO A 21 -9.32 -11.02 -11.99
N VAL A 22 -8.32 -10.40 -11.36
CA VAL A 22 -8.24 -10.24 -9.90
C VAL A 22 -9.38 -9.35 -9.40
N TYR A 23 -9.58 -8.20 -10.03
CA TYR A 23 -10.64 -7.25 -9.64
C TYR A 23 -12.04 -7.81 -9.90
N ASP A 24 -12.25 -8.49 -11.03
CA ASP A 24 -13.52 -9.16 -11.32
C ASP A 24 -13.84 -10.23 -10.26
N PHE A 25 -12.83 -11.03 -9.87
CA PHE A 25 -12.98 -12.02 -8.81
C PHE A 25 -13.28 -11.38 -7.45
N LEU A 26 -12.51 -10.38 -7.01
CA LEU A 26 -12.75 -9.68 -5.75
C LEU A 26 -14.14 -9.04 -5.71
N TYR A 27 -14.57 -8.41 -6.80
CA TYR A 27 -15.90 -7.82 -6.91
C TYR A 27 -17.00 -8.88 -6.81
N SER A 28 -16.83 -10.04 -7.46
CA SER A 28 -17.76 -11.17 -7.33
C SER A 28 -17.91 -11.70 -5.90
N LYS A 29 -16.92 -11.44 -5.03
CA LYS A 29 -16.91 -11.81 -3.61
C LYS A 29 -17.36 -10.67 -2.69
N GLY A 30 -17.78 -9.53 -3.25
CA GLY A 30 -18.16 -8.35 -2.49
C GLY A 30 -16.99 -7.71 -1.74
N ILE A 31 -15.75 -7.91 -2.22
CA ILE A 31 -14.55 -7.30 -1.65
C ILE A 31 -14.20 -6.04 -2.43
N LEU A 32 -14.25 -4.90 -1.75
CA LEU A 32 -13.79 -3.61 -2.26
C LEU A 32 -12.49 -3.23 -1.57
N ILE A 33 -11.52 -2.75 -2.37
CA ILE A 33 -10.15 -2.45 -1.92
C ILE A 33 -9.67 -1.10 -2.45
N THR A 34 -8.41 -0.77 -2.17
CA THR A 34 -7.74 0.42 -2.70
C THR A 34 -6.75 0.03 -3.79
N LYS A 35 -6.98 0.48 -5.03
CA LYS A 35 -6.02 0.40 -6.14
C LYS A 35 -5.19 1.68 -6.16
N THR A 36 -3.87 1.57 -6.09
CA THR A 36 -3.00 2.70 -6.45
C THR A 36 -2.81 2.75 -7.97
N VAL A 37 -2.59 3.93 -8.54
CA VAL A 37 -2.33 4.11 -9.98
C VAL A 37 -1.20 5.09 -10.22
N TRP A 38 -0.59 4.98 -11.40
CA TRP A 38 0.20 6.04 -12.01
C TRP A 38 -0.62 6.84 -13.00
N VAL A 39 -0.38 8.15 -13.02
CA VAL A 39 -0.96 9.05 -14.02
C VAL A 39 -0.20 8.92 -15.34
N TYR A 40 1.14 8.94 -15.25
CA TYR A 40 2.10 8.87 -16.33
C TYR A 40 2.75 7.49 -16.43
N PRO A 41 3.13 7.04 -17.65
CA PRO A 41 3.85 5.79 -17.81
C PRO A 41 5.20 5.83 -17.07
N PRO A 42 5.70 4.68 -16.60
CA PRO A 42 7.01 4.61 -15.96
C PRO A 42 8.10 5.11 -16.93
N ARG A 43 9.06 5.87 -16.42
CA ARG A 43 10.20 6.42 -17.19
C ARG A 43 11.53 5.78 -16.82
N ASP A 44 11.56 5.00 -15.74
CA ASP A 44 12.72 4.25 -15.30
C ASP A 44 12.64 2.78 -15.75
N LYS A 45 13.77 2.07 -15.67
CA LYS A 45 13.89 0.67 -16.10
C LYS A 45 13.38 -0.37 -15.08
N PRO A 46 13.51 -0.18 -13.76
CA PRO A 46 13.14 -1.22 -12.78
C PRO A 46 11.63 -1.48 -12.66
N SER A 47 10.81 -0.59 -13.22
CA SER A 47 9.36 -0.55 -13.00
C SER A 47 8.63 -0.75 -14.32
N SER A 48 7.51 -1.46 -14.28
CA SER A 48 6.61 -1.63 -15.41
C SER A 48 5.15 -1.53 -14.95
N GLY A 49 4.21 -1.46 -15.89
CA GLY A 49 2.78 -1.36 -15.58
C GLY A 49 2.07 -0.29 -16.39
N ASP A 50 0.74 -0.34 -16.36
CA ASP A 50 -0.13 0.61 -17.02
C ASP A 50 -0.28 1.91 -16.22
N SER A 51 -0.67 2.97 -16.93
CA SER A 51 -0.97 4.27 -16.36
C SER A 51 -2.28 4.82 -16.90
N LEU A 52 -2.79 5.89 -16.28
CA LEU A 52 -3.98 6.59 -16.74
C LEU A 52 -3.84 7.24 -18.13
N GLN A 53 -2.66 7.20 -18.77
CA GLN A 53 -2.49 7.59 -20.17
C GLN A 53 -2.95 6.53 -21.17
N ARG A 54 -3.05 5.26 -20.77
CA ARG A 54 -3.61 4.20 -21.61
C ARG A 54 -5.15 4.26 -21.56
N PRO A 55 -5.86 4.54 -22.67
CA PRO A 55 -7.31 4.76 -22.65
C PRO A 55 -8.10 3.57 -22.09
N GLU A 56 -7.74 2.34 -22.46
CA GLU A 56 -8.44 1.13 -22.00
C GLU A 56 -8.25 0.89 -20.50
N TYR A 57 -7.04 1.18 -19.99
CA TYR A 57 -6.76 1.10 -18.55
C TYR A 57 -7.51 2.19 -17.79
N LEU A 58 -7.57 3.41 -18.32
CA LEU A 58 -8.36 4.49 -17.71
C LEU A 58 -9.85 4.12 -17.59
N GLU A 59 -10.44 3.53 -18.63
CA GLU A 59 -11.83 3.08 -18.56
C GLU A 59 -12.04 1.96 -17.54
N PHE A 60 -11.09 1.04 -17.43
CA PHE A 60 -11.10 0.03 -16.38
C PHE A 60 -11.03 0.66 -14.97
N ILE A 61 -10.13 1.62 -14.74
CA ILE A 61 -10.01 2.32 -13.45
C ILE A 61 -11.28 3.12 -13.12
N ARG A 62 -11.89 3.78 -14.11
CA ARG A 62 -13.19 4.45 -13.95
C ARG A 62 -14.29 3.46 -13.56
N ASP A 63 -14.30 2.28 -14.17
CA ASP A 63 -15.24 1.22 -13.83
C ASP A 63 -15.07 0.71 -12.41
N LEU A 64 -13.82 0.47 -11.97
CA LEU A 64 -13.52 0.12 -10.59
C LEU A 64 -14.04 1.19 -9.63
N HIS A 65 -13.81 2.47 -9.93
CA HIS A 65 -14.32 3.54 -9.08
C HIS A 65 -15.86 3.54 -8.99
N ARG A 66 -16.56 3.39 -10.11
CA ARG A 66 -18.04 3.27 -10.14
C ARG A 66 -18.55 2.08 -9.33
N LYS A 67 -17.81 0.97 -9.32
CA LYS A 67 -18.12 -0.23 -8.52
C LYS A 67 -17.85 -0.07 -7.02
N GLY A 68 -17.20 1.02 -6.60
CA GLY A 68 -16.94 1.35 -5.20
C GLY A 68 -15.52 1.04 -4.72
N PHE A 69 -14.60 0.65 -5.62
CA PHE A 69 -13.18 0.58 -5.27
C PHE A 69 -12.62 2.00 -5.05
N GLU A 70 -11.64 2.12 -4.14
CA GLU A 70 -10.90 3.37 -3.98
C GLU A 70 -9.75 3.42 -4.99
N ILE A 71 -9.58 4.57 -5.64
CA ILE A 71 -8.43 4.84 -6.51
C ILE A 71 -7.51 5.85 -5.79
N ALA A 72 -6.26 5.45 -5.59
CA ALA A 72 -5.22 6.18 -4.87
C ALA A 72 -3.99 6.42 -5.75
N LEU A 73 -3.07 7.28 -5.30
CA LEU A 73 -1.88 7.65 -6.08
C LEU A 73 -0.66 6.83 -5.64
N HIS A 74 0.15 6.34 -6.60
CA HIS A 74 1.47 5.74 -6.34
C HIS A 74 2.61 6.63 -6.88
N ASN A 75 2.67 7.88 -6.45
CA ASN A 75 3.25 9.00 -7.21
C ASN A 75 2.57 9.21 -8.57
N VAL A 76 2.92 10.28 -9.30
CA VAL A 76 2.35 10.53 -10.64
C VAL A 76 2.84 9.53 -11.69
N GLY A 77 3.95 8.85 -11.44
CA GLY A 77 4.51 7.80 -12.27
C GLY A 77 5.78 7.24 -11.62
N SER A 78 6.33 6.15 -12.14
CA SER A 78 7.67 5.70 -11.73
C SER A 78 8.77 6.50 -12.44
N GLY A 79 9.79 6.89 -11.69
CA GLY A 79 10.90 7.74 -12.14
C GLY A 79 10.86 9.15 -11.56
N ASP A 80 11.77 9.99 -12.03
CA ASP A 80 11.91 11.37 -11.55
C ASP A 80 10.96 12.32 -12.27
N TYR A 81 10.14 13.06 -11.52
CA TYR A 81 9.21 14.08 -12.01
C TYR A 81 9.46 15.40 -11.30
N THR A 82 9.51 16.52 -12.04
CA THR A 82 9.64 17.84 -11.40
C THR A 82 8.34 18.22 -10.68
N ARG A 83 8.41 19.21 -9.79
CA ARG A 83 7.24 19.80 -9.12
C ARG A 83 6.15 20.14 -10.14
N GLU A 84 6.49 20.80 -11.23
CA GLU A 84 5.52 21.19 -12.26
C GLU A 84 4.88 19.98 -12.94
N GLU A 85 5.62 18.89 -13.15
CA GLU A 85 5.06 17.63 -13.65
C GLU A 85 4.18 16.94 -12.61
N ILE A 86 4.58 16.92 -11.34
CA ILE A 86 3.80 16.35 -10.24
C ILE A 86 2.46 17.07 -10.09
N LEU A 87 2.48 18.40 -10.05
CA LEU A 87 1.27 19.21 -9.90
C LEU A 87 0.34 19.04 -11.10
N ARG A 88 0.88 19.01 -12.33
CA ARG A 88 0.09 18.70 -13.52
C ARG A 88 -0.50 17.29 -13.48
N GLY A 89 0.28 16.29 -13.04
CA GLY A 89 -0.21 14.91 -12.92
C GLY A 89 -1.33 14.78 -11.89
N VAL A 90 -1.26 15.52 -10.78
CA VAL A 90 -2.33 15.55 -9.77
C VAL A 90 -3.60 16.19 -10.32
N GLU A 91 -3.51 17.26 -11.11
CA GLU A 91 -4.68 17.83 -11.80
C GLU A 91 -5.22 16.89 -12.88
N GLU A 92 -4.35 16.26 -13.67
CA GLU A 92 -4.74 15.29 -14.70
C GLU A 92 -5.45 14.06 -14.08
N PHE A 93 -5.01 13.60 -12.91
CA PHE A 93 -5.73 12.58 -12.14
C PHE A 93 -7.18 13.02 -11.90
N LYS A 94 -7.39 14.25 -11.42
CA LYS A 94 -8.72 14.80 -11.15
C LYS A 94 -9.54 15.00 -12.42
N GLU A 95 -8.94 15.51 -13.50
CA GLU A 95 -9.62 15.68 -14.78
C GLU A 95 -10.11 14.33 -15.33
N LYS A 96 -9.27 13.29 -15.20
CA LYS A 96 -9.60 11.95 -15.68
C LYS A 96 -10.60 11.21 -14.81
N LEU A 97 -10.54 11.37 -13.48
CA LEU A 97 -11.31 10.55 -12.54
C LEU A 97 -12.43 11.30 -11.83
N GLY A 98 -12.44 12.63 -11.85
CA GLY A 98 -13.46 13.50 -11.26
C GLY A 98 -13.22 13.85 -9.78
N PHE A 99 -12.12 13.40 -9.18
CA PHE A 99 -11.79 13.64 -7.77
C PHE A 99 -10.28 13.66 -7.55
N TYR A 100 -9.82 14.24 -6.42
CA TYR A 100 -8.42 14.13 -5.99
C TYR A 100 -8.19 12.86 -5.15
N PRO A 101 -7.00 12.24 -5.23
CA PRO A 101 -6.70 11.06 -4.42
C PRO A 101 -6.64 11.44 -2.94
N ARG A 102 -7.25 10.62 -2.08
CA ARG A 102 -7.16 10.79 -0.61
C ARG A 102 -5.96 10.06 0.00
N MET A 103 -5.40 9.09 -0.72
CA MET A 103 -4.29 8.28 -0.28
C MET A 103 -3.14 8.37 -1.28
N HIS A 104 -1.93 8.45 -0.73
CA HIS A 104 -0.70 8.38 -1.49
C HIS A 104 0.23 7.31 -0.90
N ILE A 105 0.74 6.45 -1.79
CA ILE A 105 1.76 5.47 -1.45
C ILE A 105 3.02 5.84 -2.21
N ASN A 106 4.12 6.13 -1.51
CA ASN A 106 5.41 6.38 -2.16
C ASN A 106 5.86 5.15 -2.98
N HIS A 107 6.27 5.38 -4.22
CA HIS A 107 7.07 4.46 -5.01
C HIS A 107 8.51 4.43 -4.50
N SER A 108 9.13 3.25 -4.49
CA SER A 108 10.32 2.98 -3.65
C SER A 108 11.56 3.82 -3.97
N TYR A 109 11.65 4.39 -5.17
CA TYR A 109 12.86 5.06 -5.69
C TYR A 109 12.64 6.51 -6.13
N ASN A 110 11.40 6.96 -6.12
CA ASN A 110 11.00 8.27 -6.60
C ASN A 110 11.54 9.38 -5.70
N LYS A 111 12.25 10.35 -6.28
CA LYS A 111 12.76 11.51 -5.55
C LYS A 111 11.63 12.36 -4.95
N ASP A 112 10.45 12.39 -5.55
CA ASP A 112 9.29 13.12 -5.05
C ASP A 112 8.54 12.41 -3.93
N SER A 113 9.00 11.24 -3.48
CA SER A 113 8.43 10.55 -2.32
C SER A 113 8.51 11.38 -1.04
N ILE A 114 7.38 11.57 -0.38
CA ILE A 114 7.26 12.33 0.87
C ILE A 114 7.85 11.53 2.03
N TYR A 115 8.91 12.06 2.65
CA TYR A 115 9.69 11.38 3.69
C TYR A 115 10.16 9.97 3.25
N GLY A 116 10.55 9.84 1.97
CA GLY A 116 10.98 8.60 1.35
C GLY A 116 12.28 8.00 1.91
N GLY A 117 12.53 6.73 1.59
CA GLY A 117 13.72 5.98 1.99
C GLY A 117 14.03 6.05 3.48
N VAL A 118 15.26 6.42 3.82
CA VAL A 118 15.73 6.49 5.22
C VAL A 118 15.01 7.55 6.06
N LYS A 119 14.35 8.54 5.44
CA LYS A 119 13.64 9.62 6.15
C LYS A 119 12.35 9.15 6.81
N ARG A 120 11.82 7.99 6.38
CA ARG A 120 10.69 7.30 7.02
C ARG A 120 11.01 6.84 8.44
N PHE A 121 12.29 6.63 8.75
CA PHE A 121 12.76 6.00 9.98
C PHE A 121 13.41 6.99 10.95
N ASN A 122 13.27 6.75 12.25
CA ASN A 122 14.04 7.42 13.28
C ASN A 122 15.43 6.80 13.44
N TRP A 123 16.33 7.54 14.10
CA TRP A 123 17.54 6.94 14.64
C TRP A 123 17.17 5.90 15.73
N PRO A 124 17.82 4.72 15.77
CA PRO A 124 18.95 4.29 14.93
C PRO A 124 18.56 3.60 13.61
N PHE A 125 17.29 3.27 13.41
CA PHE A 125 16.83 2.49 12.27
C PHE A 125 17.13 3.12 10.90
N ASN A 126 17.12 4.45 10.80
CA ASN A 126 17.52 5.12 9.55
C ASN A 126 18.95 4.78 9.11
N LYS A 127 19.90 4.63 10.05
CA LYS A 127 21.28 4.23 9.76
C LYS A 127 21.36 2.76 9.37
N VAL A 128 20.62 1.90 10.08
CA VAL A 128 20.57 0.46 9.78
C VAL A 128 19.97 0.21 8.40
N VAL A 129 18.85 0.85 8.08
CA VAL A 129 18.23 0.76 6.74
C VAL A 129 19.18 1.26 5.66
N LYS A 130 19.86 2.40 5.89
CA LYS A 130 20.86 2.94 4.95
C LYS A 130 21.97 1.94 4.65
N ALA A 131 22.45 1.21 5.67
CA ALA A 131 23.53 0.24 5.54
C ALA A 131 23.09 -1.07 4.87
N LEU A 132 21.88 -1.57 5.18
CA LEU A 132 21.39 -2.84 4.67
C LEU A 132 20.80 -2.75 3.26
N TYR A 133 20.31 -1.57 2.88
CA TYR A 133 19.53 -1.36 1.66
C TYR A 133 19.98 -0.06 0.98
N SER A 134 21.03 -0.15 0.16
CA SER A 134 21.63 1.01 -0.53
C SER A 134 20.62 1.77 -1.39
N GLN A 135 19.61 1.09 -1.92
CA GLN A 135 18.53 1.71 -2.70
C GLN A 135 17.68 2.70 -1.88
N TYR A 136 17.54 2.50 -0.56
CA TYR A 136 16.83 3.44 0.32
C TYR A 136 17.73 4.59 0.81
N ALA A 137 19.01 4.58 0.45
CA ALA A 137 19.96 5.65 0.72
C ALA A 137 19.93 6.77 -0.34
N GLY A 138 19.07 6.64 -1.36
CA GLY A 138 18.88 7.63 -2.42
C GLY A 138 18.38 9.00 -1.94
N LYS A 139 18.26 9.94 -2.88
CA LYS A 139 17.70 11.27 -2.61
C LYS A 139 16.18 11.19 -2.64
N PHE A 140 15.55 11.63 -1.57
CA PHE A 140 14.10 11.78 -1.44
C PHE A 140 13.87 13.21 -0.98
N GLU A 141 13.16 13.99 -1.78
CA GLU A 141 13.10 15.45 -1.70
C GLU A 141 11.67 15.98 -1.83
N GLY A 142 10.66 15.11 -1.87
CA GLY A 142 9.25 15.51 -1.97
C GLY A 142 8.82 16.50 -0.88
N GLU A 143 9.39 16.37 0.31
CA GLU A 143 9.15 17.27 1.45
C GLU A 143 10.19 18.38 1.64
N VAL A 144 11.21 18.47 0.77
CA VAL A 144 12.32 19.42 0.92
C VAL A 144 12.03 20.69 0.14
N GLU A 145 11.67 21.77 0.85
CA GLU A 145 11.47 23.08 0.24
C GLU A 145 12.67 23.53 -0.61
N GLY A 146 12.39 24.11 -1.77
CA GLY A 146 13.40 24.53 -2.75
C GLY A 146 13.97 23.41 -3.64
N SER A 147 13.65 22.14 -3.36
CA SER A 147 13.98 21.05 -4.29
C SER A 147 13.12 21.11 -5.56
N PRO A 148 13.66 20.75 -6.74
CA PRO A 148 12.88 20.55 -7.96
C PRO A 148 11.79 19.47 -7.84
N TYR A 149 11.82 18.62 -6.82
CA TYR A 149 10.86 17.53 -6.60
C TYR A 149 9.87 17.84 -5.47
N PHE A 150 9.94 19.05 -4.88
CA PHE A 150 9.11 19.44 -3.75
C PHE A 150 7.63 19.51 -4.14
N TRP A 151 6.78 18.80 -3.40
CA TRP A 151 5.32 18.95 -3.50
C TRP A 151 4.61 18.75 -2.16
N GLY A 152 5.37 18.75 -1.05
CA GLY A 152 4.87 18.53 0.30
C GLY A 152 3.72 19.45 0.69
N ASP A 153 3.73 20.71 0.25
CA ASP A 153 2.68 21.70 0.49
C ASP A 153 1.34 21.31 -0.15
N VAL A 154 1.36 20.75 -1.36
CA VAL A 154 0.16 20.24 -2.05
C VAL A 154 -0.23 18.88 -1.50
N HIS A 155 0.74 18.00 -1.25
CA HIS A 155 0.51 16.72 -0.60
C HIS A 155 -0.22 16.88 0.75
N LYS A 156 0.22 17.84 1.59
CA LYS A 156 -0.39 18.14 2.88
C LYS A 156 -1.85 18.60 2.77
N LYS A 157 -2.21 19.30 1.69
CA LYS A 157 -3.57 19.78 1.45
C LYS A 157 -4.49 18.67 0.93
N LEU A 158 -3.99 17.81 0.03
CA LEU A 158 -4.82 16.85 -0.69
C LEU A 158 -4.85 15.46 -0.03
N ILE A 159 -3.70 14.96 0.39
CA ILE A 159 -3.55 13.56 0.83
C ILE A 159 -3.91 13.41 2.30
N THR A 160 -4.90 12.58 2.60
CA THR A 160 -5.32 12.25 3.97
C THR A 160 -4.46 11.14 4.58
N TYR A 161 -4.19 10.07 3.83
CA TYR A 161 -3.59 8.84 4.35
C TYR A 161 -2.32 8.44 3.60
N ASN A 162 -1.35 7.95 4.37
CA ASN A 162 -0.03 7.51 3.91
C ASN A 162 0.29 6.15 4.50
N ARG A 163 0.83 5.23 3.69
CA ARG A 163 1.33 3.95 4.24
C ARG A 163 2.65 4.17 4.96
N ASN A 164 2.87 3.45 6.06
CA ASN A 164 4.13 3.46 6.80
C ASN A 164 4.74 2.07 6.93
N HIS A 165 4.51 1.41 8.06
CA HIS A 165 5.17 0.17 8.43
C HIS A 165 4.44 -1.05 7.87
N GLU A 166 5.21 -2.10 7.67
CA GLU A 166 4.75 -3.40 7.14
C GLU A 166 5.16 -4.52 8.07
N PHE A 167 4.26 -5.49 8.31
CA PHE A 167 4.45 -6.56 9.29
C PHE A 167 4.02 -7.94 8.79
N LEU A 168 4.57 -9.00 9.36
CA LEU A 168 4.26 -10.41 9.08
C LEU A 168 2.86 -10.90 9.53
N GLY A 169 2.08 -10.09 10.27
CA GLY A 169 0.82 -10.52 10.86
C GLY A 169 -0.42 -10.00 10.12
N LEU A 170 -1.42 -10.88 9.90
CA LEU A 170 -2.67 -10.53 9.21
C LEU A 170 -3.50 -9.49 9.99
N ASN A 171 -3.60 -9.61 11.32
CA ASN A 171 -4.30 -8.63 12.16
C ASN A 171 -3.38 -7.43 12.43
N THR A 172 -3.37 -6.46 11.52
CA THR A 172 -2.48 -5.28 11.56
C THR A 172 -2.71 -4.43 12.80
N LEU A 173 -3.96 -4.28 13.25
CA LEU A 173 -4.27 -3.49 14.44
C LEU A 173 -3.84 -4.14 15.76
N SER A 174 -3.61 -5.46 15.77
CA SER A 174 -3.00 -6.09 16.94
C SER A 174 -1.53 -5.69 17.13
N ILE A 175 -0.86 -5.29 16.06
CA ILE A 175 0.53 -4.83 16.05
C ILE A 175 0.60 -3.32 16.22
N ASP A 176 -0.19 -2.59 15.44
CA ASP A 176 -0.29 -1.12 15.48
C ASP A 176 -1.72 -0.64 15.72
N PRO A 177 -2.21 -0.65 16.98
CA PRO A 177 -3.54 -0.16 17.29
C PRO A 177 -3.68 1.37 17.18
N LEU A 178 -2.61 2.13 16.94
CA LEU A 178 -2.73 3.58 16.74
C LEU A 178 -3.13 3.94 15.31
N THR A 179 -2.94 3.07 14.31
CA THR A 179 -3.43 3.29 12.94
C THR A 179 -4.90 3.75 12.93
N PRO A 180 -5.30 4.81 12.19
CA PRO A 180 -4.43 5.85 11.61
C PRO A 180 -3.88 6.82 12.68
N TYR A 181 -2.65 7.29 12.52
CA TYR A 181 -1.93 8.13 13.51
C TYR A 181 -1.16 9.30 12.90
N ILE A 182 -0.75 10.27 13.73
CA ILE A 182 0.15 11.37 13.34
C ILE A 182 1.59 11.00 13.74
N ASP A 183 2.55 11.08 12.80
CA ASP A 183 3.98 11.01 13.13
C ASP A 183 4.51 12.44 13.30
N PRO A 184 4.85 12.89 14.52
CA PRO A 184 5.16 14.30 14.76
C PRO A 184 6.37 14.79 13.96
N LYS A 185 7.34 13.92 13.67
CA LYS A 185 8.54 14.27 12.90
C LYS A 185 8.31 14.38 11.39
N ARG A 186 7.11 14.01 10.93
CA ARG A 186 6.69 14.03 9.52
C ARG A 186 5.38 14.77 9.32
N SER A 187 4.97 15.57 10.32
CA SER A 187 3.64 16.17 10.35
C SER A 187 3.52 17.42 9.48
N ASP A 188 4.64 18.06 9.14
CA ASP A 188 4.66 19.26 8.28
C ASP A 188 4.06 18.95 6.90
N TYR A 189 4.41 17.80 6.33
CA TYR A 189 4.04 17.43 4.96
C TYR A 189 3.25 16.14 4.82
N ALA A 190 2.96 15.39 5.90
CA ALA A 190 2.05 14.24 5.89
C ALA A 190 0.98 14.37 6.97
N ASN A 191 -0.25 13.97 6.65
CA ASN A 191 -1.40 14.06 7.56
C ASN A 191 -1.47 12.87 8.51
N HIS A 192 -1.84 11.71 7.99
CA HIS A 192 -2.04 10.52 8.80
C HIS A 192 -1.36 9.31 8.18
N TRP A 193 -0.82 8.45 9.03
CA TRP A 193 -0.11 7.24 8.65
C TRP A 193 -0.88 6.00 9.09
N PHE A 194 -0.80 4.93 8.29
CA PHE A 194 -1.30 3.62 8.64
C PHE A 194 -0.25 2.54 8.37
N SER A 195 -0.36 1.42 9.09
CA SER A 195 0.49 0.25 8.90
C SER A 195 -0.27 -0.85 8.15
N SER A 196 0.47 -1.73 7.49
CA SER A 196 -0.09 -2.82 6.68
C SER A 196 0.61 -4.15 6.94
N SER A 197 0.02 -5.25 6.49
CA SER A 197 0.69 -6.55 6.42
C SER A 197 1.57 -6.61 5.18
N PHE A 198 2.76 -7.18 5.32
CA PHE A 198 3.72 -7.37 4.24
C PHE A 198 3.34 -8.62 3.43
N ALA A 199 2.84 -8.43 2.20
CA ALA A 199 2.51 -9.52 1.28
C ALA A 199 2.91 -9.14 -0.15
N PRO A 200 4.21 -8.99 -0.46
CA PRO A 200 4.67 -8.42 -1.73
C PRO A 200 4.29 -9.22 -2.98
N ASN A 201 3.92 -10.50 -2.84
CA ASN A 201 3.56 -11.39 -3.94
C ASN A 201 2.57 -12.45 -3.46
N GLN A 202 2.06 -13.26 -4.38
CA GLN A 202 1.05 -14.28 -4.13
C GLN A 202 1.52 -15.33 -3.12
N LEU A 203 2.80 -15.71 -3.10
CA LEU A 203 3.31 -16.71 -2.15
C LEU A 203 3.22 -16.22 -0.70
N VAL A 204 3.70 -15.00 -0.45
CA VAL A 204 3.62 -14.40 0.89
C VAL A 204 2.18 -14.08 1.27
N PHE A 205 1.37 -13.65 0.31
CA PHE A 205 -0.06 -13.42 0.50
C PHE A 205 -0.79 -14.68 0.95
N ASN A 206 -0.58 -15.81 0.28
CA ASN A 206 -1.22 -17.08 0.59
C ASN A 206 -0.81 -17.59 1.98
N HIS A 207 0.46 -17.42 2.34
CA HIS A 207 0.92 -17.73 3.70
C HIS A 207 0.25 -16.84 4.76
N LEU A 208 0.21 -15.52 4.50
CA LEU A 208 -0.40 -14.54 5.39
C LEU A 208 -1.90 -14.82 5.60
N LEU A 209 -2.62 -15.15 4.53
CA LEU A 209 -4.04 -15.50 4.52
C LEU A 209 -4.31 -17.00 4.68
N SER A 210 -3.43 -17.72 5.36
CA SER A 210 -3.72 -19.12 5.74
C SER A 210 -5.01 -19.22 6.57
N ARG A 211 -5.66 -20.38 6.49
CA ARG A 211 -6.92 -20.65 7.22
C ARG A 211 -6.82 -20.33 8.72
N LYS A 212 -5.70 -20.74 9.33
CA LYS A 212 -5.37 -20.43 10.73
C LYS A 212 -5.36 -18.92 11.03
N ASN A 213 -4.75 -18.12 10.16
CA ASN A 213 -4.66 -16.68 10.35
C ASN A 213 -6.03 -15.99 10.15
N ILE A 214 -6.79 -16.45 9.16
CA ILE A 214 -8.17 -15.98 8.91
C ILE A 214 -9.07 -16.31 10.10
N ASP A 215 -9.01 -17.54 10.61
CA ASP A 215 -9.79 -17.93 11.80
C ASP A 215 -9.44 -17.08 13.01
N LYS A 216 -8.15 -16.84 13.25
CA LYS A 216 -7.69 -15.97 14.33
C LYS A 216 -8.13 -14.52 14.13
N LEU A 217 -8.16 -14.01 12.90
CA LEU A 217 -8.67 -12.68 12.58
C LEU A 217 -10.16 -12.58 12.94
N ALA A 218 -10.97 -13.53 12.45
CA ALA A 218 -12.42 -13.58 12.68
C ALA A 218 -12.77 -13.77 14.17
N GLN A 219 -12.10 -14.70 14.85
CA GLN A 219 -12.31 -14.99 16.28
C GLN A 219 -12.01 -13.78 17.15
N LYS A 220 -10.99 -12.98 16.80
CA LYS A 220 -10.61 -11.79 17.57
C LYS A 220 -11.37 -10.52 17.18
N GLY A 221 -12.25 -10.60 16.18
CA GLY A 221 -12.87 -9.41 15.58
C GLY A 221 -11.82 -8.40 15.10
N GLY A 222 -10.73 -8.89 14.51
CA GLY A 222 -9.57 -8.09 14.16
C GLY A 222 -9.76 -7.27 12.89
N THR A 223 -8.74 -6.48 12.56
CA THR A 223 -8.70 -5.67 11.34
C THR A 223 -7.40 -5.93 10.61
N SER A 224 -7.51 -6.11 9.30
CA SER A 224 -6.39 -6.36 8.40
C SER A 224 -6.35 -5.32 7.28
N ILE A 225 -5.15 -4.85 6.97
CA ILE A 225 -4.85 -4.00 5.82
C ILE A 225 -3.63 -4.65 5.15
N VAL A 226 -3.82 -5.36 4.06
CA VAL A 226 -2.75 -6.07 3.36
C VAL A 226 -2.16 -5.17 2.28
N PHE A 227 -0.85 -5.13 2.14
CA PHE A 227 -0.18 -4.46 1.03
C PHE A 227 0.43 -5.50 0.09
N THR A 228 0.07 -5.45 -1.20
CA THR A 228 0.48 -6.44 -2.20
C THR A 228 0.61 -5.84 -3.60
N HIS A 229 1.09 -6.64 -4.56
CA HIS A 229 1.20 -6.30 -5.98
C HIS A 229 0.40 -7.35 -6.77
N PHE A 230 -0.80 -7.02 -7.23
CA PHE A 230 -1.63 -7.97 -7.97
C PHE A 230 -1.13 -8.28 -9.38
N GLY A 231 -0.14 -7.53 -9.88
CA GLY A 231 0.55 -7.86 -11.12
C GLY A 231 1.14 -9.28 -11.17
N TYR A 232 1.33 -9.93 -10.01
CA TYR A 232 1.89 -11.28 -9.90
C TYR A 232 0.84 -12.40 -9.71
N PHE A 233 -0.44 -12.06 -9.64
CA PHE A 233 -1.50 -13.00 -9.23
C PHE A 233 -2.22 -13.66 -10.40
N VAL A 234 -1.80 -13.34 -11.63
CA VAL A 234 -2.29 -13.96 -12.86
C VAL A 234 -1.10 -14.47 -13.66
N LYS A 235 -1.19 -15.73 -14.09
CA LYS A 235 -0.23 -16.36 -15.00
C LYS A 235 -1.01 -17.07 -16.09
N ASP A 236 -0.64 -16.84 -17.35
CA ASP A 236 -1.28 -17.45 -18.53
C ASP A 236 -2.82 -17.26 -18.58
N GLY A 237 -3.30 -16.13 -18.04
CA GLY A 237 -4.73 -15.79 -17.96
C GLY A 237 -5.47 -16.42 -16.77
N GLU A 238 -4.81 -17.24 -15.96
CA GLU A 238 -5.40 -17.90 -14.79
C GLU A 238 -4.99 -17.21 -13.49
N LEU A 239 -5.95 -17.12 -12.55
CA LEU A 239 -5.71 -16.62 -11.20
C LEU A 239 -4.90 -17.62 -10.38
N ASP A 240 -4.01 -17.12 -9.52
CA ASP A 240 -3.32 -17.93 -8.53
C ASP A 240 -4.33 -18.71 -7.65
N ALA A 241 -4.20 -20.04 -7.66
CA ALA A 241 -5.16 -20.93 -6.99
C ALA A 241 -5.16 -20.73 -5.46
N GLY A 242 -4.00 -20.42 -4.86
CA GLY A 242 -3.89 -20.16 -3.44
C GLY A 242 -4.60 -18.86 -3.03
N PHE A 243 -4.53 -17.82 -3.87
CA PHE A 243 -5.27 -16.58 -3.70
C PHE A 243 -6.77 -16.83 -3.77
N VAL A 244 -7.22 -17.61 -4.75
CA VAL A 244 -8.63 -17.99 -4.89
C VAL A 244 -9.12 -18.76 -3.65
N ASP A 245 -8.38 -19.76 -3.15
CA ASP A 245 -8.74 -20.48 -1.92
C ASP A 245 -8.78 -19.55 -0.70
N ALA A 246 -7.75 -18.71 -0.54
CA ALA A 246 -7.63 -17.78 0.57
C ALA A 246 -8.82 -16.80 0.64
N ILE A 247 -9.19 -16.20 -0.50
CA ILE A 247 -10.32 -15.26 -0.58
C ILE A 247 -11.66 -15.98 -0.39
N ASN A 248 -11.85 -17.15 -0.98
CA ASN A 248 -13.06 -17.96 -0.77
C ASN A 248 -13.22 -18.32 0.72
N TYR A 249 -12.13 -18.76 1.36
CA TYR A 249 -12.14 -19.05 2.78
C TYR A 249 -12.39 -17.82 3.65
N LEU A 250 -11.74 -16.69 3.35
CA LEU A 250 -11.96 -15.42 4.03
C LEU A 250 -13.42 -14.98 3.97
N THR A 251 -14.05 -15.05 2.79
CA THR A 251 -15.45 -14.64 2.56
C THR A 251 -16.48 -15.62 3.12
N SER A 252 -16.10 -16.88 3.33
CA SER A 252 -16.94 -17.86 4.06
C SER A 252 -17.15 -17.50 5.54
N LYS A 253 -16.32 -16.61 6.11
CA LYS A 253 -16.37 -16.28 7.54
C LYS A 253 -17.51 -15.30 7.81
N LYS A 254 -18.35 -15.65 8.79
CA LYS A 254 -19.44 -14.77 9.24
C LYS A 254 -18.88 -13.48 9.84
N GLY A 255 -19.50 -12.35 9.49
CA GLY A 255 -19.18 -11.03 10.07
C GLY A 255 -17.97 -10.32 9.45
N GLY A 256 -17.48 -10.79 8.29
CA GLY A 256 -16.47 -10.07 7.53
C GLY A 256 -17.00 -8.76 6.94
N ASN A 257 -16.18 -7.71 6.98
CA ASN A 257 -16.45 -6.41 6.37
C ASN A 257 -15.27 -6.08 5.45
N TYR A 258 -15.57 -5.84 4.16
CA TYR A 258 -14.58 -5.69 3.10
C TYR A 258 -14.77 -4.33 2.45
N LEU A 259 -13.96 -3.36 2.84
CA LEU A 259 -14.11 -1.95 2.47
C LEU A 259 -12.75 -1.39 2.04
N PRO A 260 -12.71 -0.38 1.15
CA PRO A 260 -11.46 0.30 0.82
C PRO A 260 -10.78 0.89 2.05
N VAL A 261 -9.46 1.03 1.98
CA VAL A 261 -8.63 1.35 3.15
C VAL A 261 -9.00 2.71 3.75
N SER A 262 -9.23 3.75 2.95
CA SER A 262 -9.60 5.05 3.50
C SER A 262 -10.92 5.00 4.29
N GLN A 263 -11.92 4.25 3.81
CA GLN A 263 -13.19 4.10 4.53
C GLN A 263 -13.02 3.34 5.86
N LEU A 264 -12.15 2.31 5.87
CA LEU A 264 -11.80 1.58 7.08
C LEU A 264 -11.10 2.50 8.10
N LEU A 265 -10.16 3.34 7.64
CA LEU A 265 -9.45 4.30 8.48
C LEU A 265 -10.37 5.42 8.99
N ASP A 266 -11.28 5.93 8.15
CA ASP A 266 -12.31 6.91 8.52
C ASP A 266 -13.23 6.35 9.62
N SER A 267 -13.75 5.13 9.43
CA SER A 267 -14.59 4.44 10.42
C SER A 267 -13.89 4.29 11.77
N ARG A 268 -12.59 4.04 11.75
CA ARG A 268 -11.79 3.93 12.98
C ARG A 268 -11.59 5.27 13.66
N ALA A 269 -11.30 6.33 12.91
CA ALA A 269 -11.20 7.69 13.43
C ALA A 269 -12.54 8.13 14.06
N GLU A 270 -13.65 7.78 13.43
CA GLU A 270 -14.99 8.08 13.92
C GLU A 270 -15.35 7.30 15.19
N GLN A 271 -15.02 6.01 15.25
CA GLN A 271 -15.18 5.21 16.47
C GLN A 271 -14.40 5.76 17.67
N ARG A 272 -13.24 6.39 17.45
CA ARG A 272 -12.47 7.07 18.50
C ARG A 272 -13.19 8.35 18.94
N ARG A 273 -13.66 9.18 17.98
CA ARG A 273 -14.44 10.38 18.29
C ARG A 273 -15.67 10.07 19.15
N GLN A 274 -16.41 9.02 18.81
CA GLN A 274 -17.58 8.58 19.57
C GLN A 274 -17.26 8.14 21.01
N ARG A 275 -16.01 7.74 21.27
CA ARG A 275 -15.51 7.41 22.62
C ARG A 275 -14.89 8.60 23.36
N GLY A 276 -14.87 9.79 22.74
CA GLY A 276 -14.16 10.97 23.28
C GLY A 276 -12.64 10.88 23.15
N GLU A 277 -12.12 9.98 22.32
CA GLU A 277 -10.69 9.83 22.04
C GLU A 277 -10.26 10.67 20.83
N PRO A 278 -8.99 11.11 20.74
CA PRO A 278 -8.48 11.75 19.54
C PRO A 278 -8.63 10.83 18.31
N PRO A 279 -9.23 11.29 17.18
CA PRO A 279 -9.39 10.47 15.98
C PRO A 279 -8.06 9.95 15.43
N TYR A 280 -7.03 10.78 15.49
CA TYR A 280 -5.67 10.52 15.01
C TYR A 280 -4.68 10.73 16.15
N PRO A 281 -4.39 9.71 16.97
CA PRO A 281 -3.44 9.83 18.07
C PRO A 281 -2.03 10.11 17.56
N THR A 282 -1.28 10.91 18.30
CA THR A 282 0.13 11.19 18.00
C THR A 282 1.01 10.01 18.39
N MET A 283 1.84 9.55 17.46
CA MET A 283 2.77 8.44 17.65
C MET A 283 3.88 8.83 18.62
N SER A 284 4.00 8.10 19.73
CA SER A 284 5.09 8.29 20.69
C SER A 284 6.41 7.75 20.18
N ARG A 285 7.54 8.28 20.67
CA ARG A 285 8.89 7.84 20.28
C ARG A 285 9.11 6.35 20.57
N LEU A 286 8.70 5.86 21.73
CA LEU A 286 8.85 4.46 22.13
C LEU A 286 8.04 3.52 21.24
N ARG A 287 6.79 3.90 20.92
CA ARG A 287 5.94 3.09 20.03
C ARG A 287 6.48 3.09 18.61
N LYS A 288 6.90 4.24 18.08
CA LYS A 288 7.55 4.34 16.76
C LYS A 288 8.77 3.43 16.70
N PHE A 289 9.64 3.48 17.71
CA PHE A 289 10.82 2.62 17.80
C PHE A 289 10.44 1.13 17.73
N ARG A 290 9.42 0.70 18.48
CA ARG A 290 8.93 -0.68 18.45
C ARG A 290 8.41 -1.09 17.07
N LEU A 291 7.62 -0.24 16.40
CA LEU A 291 7.09 -0.55 15.07
C LEU A 291 8.20 -0.59 14.01
N GLU A 292 9.18 0.31 14.09
CA GLU A 292 10.36 0.30 13.20
C GLU A 292 11.20 -0.96 13.39
N LEU A 293 11.38 -1.43 14.62
CA LEU A 293 12.05 -2.70 14.91
C LEU A 293 11.32 -3.88 14.25
N ILE A 294 10.00 -4.00 14.49
CA ILE A 294 9.20 -5.11 13.95
C ILE A 294 9.19 -5.06 12.41
N HIS A 295 9.08 -3.86 11.83
CA HIS A 295 9.17 -3.67 10.38
C HIS A 295 10.52 -4.12 9.84
N LEU A 296 11.62 -3.68 10.45
CA LEU A 296 12.96 -4.05 10.01
C LEU A 296 13.19 -5.56 10.12
N LEU A 297 12.77 -6.20 11.23
CA LEU A 297 12.84 -7.64 11.38
C LEU A 297 12.04 -8.37 10.29
N THR A 298 10.86 -7.86 9.95
CA THR A 298 10.03 -8.38 8.84
C THR A 298 10.78 -8.29 7.51
N ARG A 299 11.33 -7.11 7.18
CA ARG A 299 12.06 -6.88 5.92
C ARG A 299 13.35 -7.72 5.84
N VAL A 300 14.08 -7.85 6.94
CA VAL A 300 15.31 -8.67 7.00
C VAL A 300 14.98 -10.15 6.84
N TYR A 301 13.92 -10.64 7.49
CA TYR A 301 13.47 -12.02 7.37
C TYR A 301 13.23 -12.40 5.90
N PHE A 302 12.38 -11.66 5.18
CA PHE A 302 12.09 -11.97 3.79
C PHE A 302 13.22 -11.67 2.82
N ARG A 303 14.06 -10.66 3.10
CA ARG A 303 15.18 -10.35 2.22
C ARG A 303 16.31 -11.37 2.31
N LYS A 304 16.63 -11.83 3.53
CA LYS A 304 17.87 -12.56 3.80
C LYS A 304 17.65 -14.05 4.08
N PHE A 305 16.53 -14.41 4.72
CA PHE A 305 16.29 -15.78 5.18
C PHE A 305 15.25 -16.50 4.33
N ASN A 306 14.10 -15.88 4.09
CA ASN A 306 12.99 -16.44 3.34
C ASN A 306 12.80 -15.64 2.05
N ARG A 307 13.76 -15.73 1.12
CA ARG A 307 13.99 -14.90 -0.09
C ARG A 307 12.78 -14.81 -1.06
N LEU A 308 11.68 -14.27 -0.55
CA LEU A 308 10.37 -14.12 -1.18
C LEU A 308 9.90 -12.66 -1.06
N ASP A 309 10.82 -11.72 -0.79
CA ASP A 309 10.49 -10.31 -0.95
C ASP A 309 10.34 -9.95 -2.43
N ASP A 310 9.69 -8.83 -2.73
CA ASP A 310 9.44 -8.38 -4.10
C ASP A 310 10.70 -8.39 -4.99
N TYR A 311 11.83 -7.92 -4.45
CA TYR A 311 13.07 -7.90 -5.21
C TYR A 311 13.62 -9.30 -5.49
N ALA A 312 13.60 -10.21 -4.51
CA ALA A 312 13.99 -11.59 -4.78
C ALA A 312 13.04 -12.17 -5.83
N PHE A 313 11.74 -11.93 -5.69
CA PHE A 313 10.70 -12.41 -6.60
C PHE A 313 10.89 -11.94 -8.05
N LYS A 314 11.19 -10.66 -8.29
CA LYS A 314 11.53 -10.13 -9.63
C LYS A 314 12.77 -10.77 -10.25
N ASN A 315 13.65 -11.34 -9.43
CA ASN A 315 14.88 -12.03 -9.86
C ASN A 315 14.75 -13.57 -9.78
N LEU A 316 13.61 -14.12 -9.35
CA LEU A 316 13.35 -15.56 -9.42
C LEU A 316 13.05 -15.90 -10.88
N ASP A 317 13.63 -16.98 -11.36
CA ASP A 317 13.38 -17.47 -12.71
C ASP A 317 11.88 -17.75 -12.88
N LYS A 318 11.27 -17.23 -13.95
CA LYS A 318 9.82 -17.30 -14.19
C LYS A 318 9.31 -18.74 -14.30
N ASP A 319 10.22 -19.67 -14.54
CA ASP A 319 9.98 -21.10 -14.70
C ASP A 319 9.90 -21.85 -13.36
N MET A 320 10.29 -21.25 -12.22
CA MET A 320 10.25 -21.92 -10.90
C MET A 320 8.88 -21.93 -10.22
N PHE A 321 7.83 -21.43 -10.87
CA PHE A 321 6.46 -21.43 -10.35
C PHE A 321 5.61 -22.55 -10.96
N VAL A 322 6.26 -23.67 -11.30
CA VAL A 322 5.61 -24.95 -11.57
C VAL A 322 5.81 -25.82 -10.34
N GLU A 323 4.81 -25.83 -9.46
CA GLU A 323 4.22 -27.01 -8.80
C GLU A 323 3.22 -26.58 -7.71
#